data_AF-M1EJC9-F1
#
_entry.id   AF-M1EJC9-F1
#
_cell.length_a   1.000
_cell.length_b   1.000
_cell.length_c   1.000
_cell.angle_alpha   90.00
_cell.angle_beta   90.00
_cell.angle_gamma   90.00
#
_symmetry.space_group_name_H-M   'P 1'
#
loop_
_entity.id
_entity.type
_entity.pdbx_description
1 polymer ?
#
loop_
_entity_poly.entity_id
_entity_poly.type
_entity_poly.pdbx_seq_one_letter_code
_entity_poly.pdbx_strand_id
1 'polypeptide(L)'
;LSANGSIYNEKGTGHPNSYHFKYIINEPEKCQEKSPFLILLIAAEPGQIEARRAIRQTWGNESLAPGIQITRIFLLGVSIKLNGYLQRALLEESRQYHDIIQQEYLDTYYNLTIKTLMGMNWVATYCPHIPYVMKTDSDMFVNTEYLIHKLLKPDLPPRHNYFTGYLMRGYAPNRNKDSKWYMPPDLYPSERYPVFCSGTGYVFSGDLAEKIFKVSLSIRRLHLEDVYVGICLAKLRIDPVPPPNEFVFNHWRVSYSSCKYSHLITSHQFQPSELIKYWNHLQQNKHNACANAAKEKAGRYR
;
A
#
# COMPACT_ATOMS: atom_id res chain seq x y z
N LEU A 1 -16.90 30.61 34.19
CA LEU A 1 -18.25 30.00 34.23
C LEU A 1 -18.41 29.20 32.94
N SER A 2 -17.75 28.04 32.84
CA SER A 2 -18.29 26.69 33.15
C SER A 2 -19.45 26.29 32.24
N ALA A 3 -19.55 25.12 31.64
CA ALA A 3 -18.68 23.97 31.36
C ALA A 3 -19.55 23.02 30.49
N ASN A 4 -18.91 22.13 29.72
CA ASN A 4 -19.36 20.81 29.19
C ASN A 4 -18.92 20.66 27.73
N GLY A 5 -17.83 19.99 27.35
CA GLY A 5 -17.02 19.02 28.08
C GLY A 5 -17.46 17.58 27.81
N SER A 6 -17.25 17.08 26.58
CA SER A 6 -17.26 15.63 26.27
C SER A 6 -16.67 15.32 24.88
N ILE A 7 -15.36 15.52 24.70
CA ILE A 7 -14.60 14.97 23.56
C ILE A 7 -13.33 14.29 24.10
N TYR A 8 -13.46 13.30 24.98
CA TYR A 8 -12.37 12.38 25.31
C TYR A 8 -12.97 11.17 26.03
N ASN A 9 -13.32 10.12 25.30
CA ASN A 9 -13.52 8.79 25.86
C ASN A 9 -13.42 7.70 24.76
N GLU A 10 -12.20 7.53 24.24
CA GLU A 10 -11.71 6.20 23.87
C GLU A 10 -10.34 6.02 24.52
N LYS A 11 -10.35 5.90 25.86
CA LYS A 11 -9.22 5.31 26.57
C LYS A 11 -9.21 3.82 26.22
N GLY A 12 -8.43 3.46 25.20
CA GLY A 12 -8.09 2.07 24.90
C GLY A 12 -7.27 1.49 26.05
N THR A 13 -7.96 0.93 27.03
CA THR A 13 -7.43 0.03 28.05
C THR A 13 -6.89 -1.22 27.36
N GLY A 14 -5.71 -1.67 27.80
CA GLY A 14 -4.98 -2.77 27.18
C GLY A 14 -5.74 -4.09 27.25
N HIS A 15 -6.23 -4.55 26.11
CA HIS A 15 -6.61 -5.94 25.87
C HIS A 15 -5.97 -6.41 24.55
N PRO A 16 -5.70 -7.73 24.39
CA PRO A 16 -5.22 -8.29 23.13
C PRO A 16 -6.19 -7.88 22.01
N ASN A 17 -5.66 -7.39 20.88
CA ASN A 17 -6.48 -6.89 19.78
C ASN A 17 -7.41 -8.00 19.28
N SER A 18 -8.71 -7.90 19.57
CA SER A 18 -9.69 -8.79 18.99
C SER A 18 -9.97 -8.30 17.56
N TYR A 19 -9.32 -8.90 16.55
CA TYR A 19 -9.57 -8.58 15.15
C TYR A 19 -10.93 -9.19 14.73
N HIS A 20 -12.02 -8.45 14.98
CA HIS A 20 -13.39 -8.92 14.76
C HIS A 20 -14.21 -7.99 13.86
N PHE A 21 -13.67 -7.64 12.69
CA PHE A 21 -14.48 -6.99 11.66
C PHE A 21 -14.96 -8.03 10.65
N LYS A 22 -16.27 -8.11 10.43
CA LYS A 22 -16.83 -8.97 9.38
C LYS A 22 -16.58 -8.36 8.01
N TYR A 23 -16.39 -9.24 7.02
CA TYR A 23 -16.37 -8.84 5.63
C TYR A 23 -17.78 -8.52 5.14
N ILE A 24 -17.94 -7.36 4.51
CA ILE A 24 -19.10 -6.99 3.70
C ILE A 24 -18.90 -7.50 2.27
N ILE A 25 -17.67 -7.40 1.78
CA ILE A 25 -17.21 -7.88 0.47
C ILE A 25 -15.88 -8.61 0.69
N ASN A 26 -15.73 -9.84 0.22
CA ASN A 26 -14.58 -10.69 0.57
C ASN A 26 -13.83 -11.32 -0.61
N GLU A 27 -14.46 -11.57 -1.76
CA GLU A 27 -13.81 -12.19 -2.93
C GLU A 27 -12.95 -13.46 -2.62
N PRO A 28 -13.46 -14.46 -1.87
CA PRO A 28 -12.65 -15.57 -1.35
C PRO A 28 -12.09 -16.52 -2.43
N GLU A 29 -12.61 -16.43 -3.65
CA GLU A 29 -12.25 -17.32 -4.77
C GLU A 29 -11.18 -16.73 -5.69
N LYS A 30 -10.75 -15.47 -5.47
CA LYS A 30 -9.86 -14.73 -6.39
C LYS A 30 -8.52 -15.43 -6.68
N CYS A 31 -8.01 -16.22 -5.72
CA CYS A 31 -6.75 -16.96 -5.83
C CYS A 31 -6.94 -18.49 -5.98
N GLN A 32 -8.17 -19.00 -6.13
CA GLN A 32 -8.39 -20.45 -6.23
C GLN A 32 -8.04 -21.00 -7.62
N GLU A 33 -8.41 -20.29 -8.68
CA GLU A 33 -8.13 -20.71 -10.07
C GLU A 33 -6.80 -20.16 -10.61
N LYS A 34 -6.19 -19.23 -9.87
CA LYS A 34 -5.05 -18.44 -10.30
C LYS A 34 -3.95 -18.53 -9.24
N SER A 35 -2.73 -18.81 -9.65
CA SER A 35 -1.54 -18.72 -8.80
C SER A 35 -0.82 -17.39 -9.08
N PRO A 36 -1.26 -16.26 -8.50
CA PRO A 36 -0.64 -14.98 -8.77
C PRO A 36 0.81 -14.97 -8.28
N PHE A 37 1.68 -14.40 -9.10
CA PHE A 37 3.06 -14.09 -8.72
C PHE A 37 3.12 -12.85 -7.82
N LEU A 38 2.26 -11.86 -8.10
CA LEU A 38 2.19 -10.60 -7.37
C LEU A 38 0.73 -10.27 -7.03
N ILE A 39 0.48 -9.99 -5.75
CA ILE A 39 -0.77 -9.35 -5.30
C ILE A 39 -0.52 -7.88 -5.05
N LEU A 40 -1.33 -7.00 -5.66
CA LEU A 40 -1.37 -5.57 -5.38
C LEU A 40 -2.51 -5.29 -4.39
N LEU A 41 -2.16 -5.02 -3.13
CA LEU A 41 -3.06 -4.55 -2.09
C LEU A 41 -3.09 -3.02 -2.10
N ILE A 42 -4.23 -2.44 -2.46
CA ILE A 42 -4.34 -1.00 -2.72
C ILE A 42 -5.30 -0.38 -1.72
N ALA A 43 -4.78 0.42 -0.79
CA ALA A 43 -5.59 1.17 0.14
C ALA A 43 -6.32 2.31 -0.60
N ALA A 44 -7.66 2.27 -0.58
CA ALA A 44 -8.52 3.29 -1.17
C ALA A 44 -9.69 3.59 -0.25
N GLU A 45 -10.25 4.80 -0.34
CA GLU A 45 -11.50 5.13 0.35
C GLU A 45 -12.72 4.72 -0.51
N PRO A 46 -13.88 4.42 0.10
CA PRO A 46 -15.13 4.13 -0.59
C PRO A 46 -15.44 5.07 -1.77
N GLY A 47 -15.32 6.38 -1.54
CA GLY A 47 -15.66 7.43 -2.52
C GLY A 47 -14.65 7.60 -3.66
N GLN A 48 -13.47 6.96 -3.61
CA GLN A 48 -12.42 7.11 -4.62
C GLN A 48 -12.65 6.20 -5.85
N ILE A 49 -13.85 6.24 -6.42
CA ILE A 49 -14.25 5.43 -7.59
C ILE A 49 -13.32 5.70 -8.78
N GLU A 50 -13.03 6.98 -9.05
CA GLU A 50 -12.20 7.40 -10.17
C GLU A 50 -10.73 7.01 -10.01
N ALA A 51 -10.21 7.00 -8.77
CA ALA A 51 -8.87 6.49 -8.51
C ALA A 51 -8.80 4.99 -8.79
N ARG A 52 -9.76 4.21 -8.28
CA ARG A 52 -9.82 2.77 -8.58
C ARG A 52 -9.92 2.51 -10.08
N ARG A 53 -10.81 3.21 -10.79
CA ARG A 53 -10.95 3.11 -12.25
C ARG A 53 -9.63 3.42 -12.98
N ALA A 54 -8.97 4.53 -12.65
CA ALA A 54 -7.70 4.90 -13.26
C ALA A 54 -6.62 3.84 -13.02
N ILE A 55 -6.55 3.27 -11.82
CA ILE A 55 -5.60 2.21 -11.49
C ILE A 55 -5.87 0.94 -12.30
N ARG A 56 -7.15 0.51 -12.44
CA ARG A 56 -7.53 -0.63 -13.29
C ARG A 56 -7.05 -0.46 -14.74
N GLN A 57 -7.14 0.77 -15.26
CA GLN A 57 -6.75 1.11 -16.64
C GLN A 57 -5.23 1.31 -16.83
N THR A 58 -4.47 1.42 -15.74
CA THR A 58 -3.05 1.79 -15.78
C THR A 58 -2.18 0.73 -15.12
N TRP A 59 -1.45 1.09 -14.06
CA TRP A 59 -0.45 0.23 -13.43
C TRP A 59 -1.03 -0.96 -12.68
N GLY A 60 -2.30 -0.89 -12.29
CA GLY A 60 -2.98 -1.96 -11.61
C GLY A 60 -3.52 -3.04 -12.56
N ASN A 61 -3.43 -2.86 -13.88
CA ASN A 61 -3.97 -3.81 -14.85
C ASN A 61 -3.36 -5.21 -14.68
N GLU A 62 -4.20 -6.22 -14.48
CA GLU A 62 -3.76 -7.60 -14.20
C GLU A 62 -3.10 -8.27 -15.41
N SER A 63 -3.33 -7.75 -16.62
CA SER A 63 -2.77 -8.26 -17.88
C SER A 63 -1.46 -7.54 -18.29
N LEU A 64 -0.92 -6.67 -17.44
CA LEU A 64 0.18 -5.78 -17.79
C LEU A 64 1.51 -6.50 -18.09
N ALA A 65 1.76 -7.65 -17.45
CA ALA A 65 2.98 -8.43 -17.62
C ALA A 65 2.67 -9.80 -18.24
N PRO A 66 2.84 -9.98 -19.57
CA PRO A 66 2.56 -11.25 -20.23
C PRO A 66 3.32 -12.42 -19.59
N GLY A 67 2.61 -13.52 -19.30
CA GLY A 67 3.17 -14.71 -18.65
C GLY A 67 3.40 -14.58 -17.14
N ILE A 68 3.01 -13.45 -16.51
CA ILE A 68 3.10 -13.26 -15.07
C ILE A 68 1.71 -12.87 -14.56
N GLN A 69 1.17 -13.71 -13.68
CA GLN A 69 -0.17 -13.51 -13.15
C GLN A 69 -0.14 -12.48 -12.01
N ILE A 70 -0.84 -11.37 -12.21
CA ILE A 70 -1.00 -10.30 -11.22
C ILE A 70 -2.45 -10.33 -10.72
N THR A 71 -2.64 -10.15 -9.42
CA THR A 71 -3.97 -9.98 -8.83
C THR A 71 -4.03 -8.63 -8.13
N ARG A 72 -5.07 -7.86 -8.42
CA ARG A 72 -5.33 -6.56 -7.79
C ARG A 72 -6.48 -6.68 -6.80
N ILE A 73 -6.32 -6.10 -5.62
CA ILE A 73 -7.36 -6.00 -4.59
C ILE A 73 -7.33 -4.59 -3.97
N PHE A 74 -8.48 -3.91 -4.01
CA PHE A 74 -8.70 -2.66 -3.28
C PHE A 74 -9.19 -2.95 -1.86
N LEU A 75 -8.57 -2.28 -0.88
CA LEU A 75 -8.85 -2.41 0.54
C LEU A 75 -9.71 -1.24 1.03
N LEU A 76 -10.96 -1.53 1.42
CA LEU A 76 -11.93 -0.52 1.85
C LEU A 76 -12.43 -0.79 3.29
N GLY A 77 -12.80 0.28 3.99
CA GLY A 77 -13.69 0.24 5.15
C GLY A 77 -15.09 0.76 4.80
N VAL A 78 -15.88 1.09 5.82
CA VAL A 78 -17.15 1.84 5.69
C VAL A 78 -16.91 3.34 5.89
N SER A 79 -17.75 4.20 5.33
CA SER A 79 -17.66 5.66 5.54
C SER A 79 -18.91 6.19 6.25
N ILE A 80 -18.75 7.08 7.24
CA ILE A 80 -19.90 7.72 7.92
C ILE A 80 -20.70 8.59 6.94
N LYS A 81 -20.07 9.11 5.89
CA LYS A 81 -20.72 9.93 4.86
C LYS A 81 -21.57 9.11 3.89
N LEU A 82 -21.72 7.79 4.12
CA LEU A 82 -22.49 6.91 3.26
C LEU A 82 -23.99 7.20 3.38
N ASN A 83 -24.55 7.75 2.32
CA ASN A 83 -25.92 7.41 1.97
C ASN A 83 -25.96 5.95 1.46
N GLY A 84 -27.10 5.27 1.54
CA GLY A 84 -27.24 3.90 1.00
C GLY A 84 -26.99 3.78 -0.51
N TYR A 85 -26.73 4.89 -1.22
CA TYR A 85 -26.40 4.90 -2.64
C TYR A 85 -24.95 4.49 -2.91
N LEU A 86 -23.96 5.10 -2.22
CA LEU A 86 -22.55 4.77 -2.46
C LEU A 86 -22.22 3.30 -2.11
N GLN A 87 -22.80 2.74 -1.04
CA GLN A 87 -22.61 1.32 -0.73
C GLN A 87 -23.22 0.40 -1.81
N ARG A 88 -24.36 0.77 -2.40
CA ARG A 88 -24.93 0.02 -3.55
C ARG A 88 -24.02 0.10 -4.77
N ALA A 89 -23.49 1.29 -5.09
CA ALA A 89 -22.54 1.46 -6.18
C ALA A 89 -21.25 0.64 -5.96
N LEU A 90 -20.76 0.53 -4.73
CA LEU A 90 -19.62 -0.33 -4.39
C LEU A 90 -19.91 -1.82 -4.58
N LEU A 91 -21.11 -2.28 -4.21
CA LEU A 91 -21.52 -3.66 -4.45
C LEU A 91 -21.64 -3.97 -5.95
N GLU A 92 -22.16 -3.04 -6.73
CA GLU A 92 -22.20 -3.16 -8.21
C GLU A 92 -20.79 -3.16 -8.81
N GLU A 93 -19.92 -2.26 -8.36
CA GLU A 93 -18.51 -2.25 -8.76
C GLU A 93 -17.82 -3.58 -8.44
N SER A 94 -18.03 -4.12 -7.23
CA SER A 94 -17.45 -5.42 -6.85
C SER A 94 -17.97 -6.56 -7.71
N ARG A 95 -19.27 -6.61 -8.00
CA ARG A 95 -19.86 -7.61 -8.91
C ARG A 95 -19.30 -7.52 -10.33
N GLN A 96 -18.85 -6.35 -10.75
CA GLN A 96 -18.29 -6.16 -12.09
C GLN A 96 -16.81 -6.55 -12.15
N TYR A 97 -16.00 -6.13 -11.17
CA TYR A 97 -14.55 -6.22 -11.26
C TYR A 97 -13.93 -7.30 -10.35
N HIS A 98 -14.67 -7.78 -9.36
CA HIS A 98 -14.22 -8.80 -8.39
C HIS A 98 -12.86 -8.46 -7.77
N ASP A 99 -12.61 -7.20 -7.44
CA ASP A 99 -11.31 -6.70 -7.00
C ASP A 99 -11.39 -5.78 -5.77
N ILE A 100 -12.45 -5.93 -4.97
CA ILE A 100 -12.67 -5.14 -3.76
C ILE A 100 -12.83 -6.09 -2.58
N ILE A 101 -12.15 -5.79 -1.47
CA ILE A 101 -12.51 -6.35 -0.17
C ILE A 101 -12.85 -5.22 0.80
N GLN A 102 -13.87 -5.45 1.61
CA GLN A 102 -14.42 -4.46 2.51
C GLN A 102 -14.78 -5.09 3.85
N GLN A 103 -14.31 -4.49 4.94
CA GLN A 103 -14.72 -4.84 6.31
C GLN A 103 -15.47 -3.70 6.99
N GLU A 104 -16.26 -4.05 8.00
CA GLU A 104 -17.13 -3.12 8.76
C GLU A 104 -16.39 -2.21 9.77
N TYR A 105 -15.21 -1.68 9.41
CA TYR A 105 -14.52 -0.64 10.20
C TYR A 105 -14.62 0.72 9.52
N LEU A 106 -14.63 1.79 10.32
CA LEU A 106 -14.66 3.14 9.78
C LEU A 106 -13.37 3.47 9.03
N ASP A 107 -13.49 3.81 7.76
CA ASP A 107 -12.39 4.18 6.88
C ASP A 107 -11.91 5.60 7.18
N THR A 108 -10.86 5.69 7.99
CA THR A 108 -10.15 6.93 8.30
C THR A 108 -8.65 6.70 8.22
N TYR A 109 -7.89 7.79 8.13
CA TYR A 109 -6.44 7.76 8.26
C TYR A 109 -5.98 7.02 9.53
N TYR A 110 -6.68 7.20 10.66
CA TYR A 110 -6.32 6.57 11.93
C TYR A 110 -6.54 5.05 11.96
N ASN A 111 -7.35 4.52 11.03
CA ASN A 111 -7.64 3.09 10.90
C ASN A 111 -6.89 2.43 9.73
N LEU A 112 -5.90 3.10 9.12
CA LEU A 112 -5.08 2.50 8.06
C LEU A 112 -4.40 1.20 8.51
N THR A 113 -3.97 1.10 9.76
CA THR A 113 -3.41 -0.14 10.29
C THR A 113 -4.39 -1.31 10.23
N ILE A 114 -5.67 -1.06 10.53
CA ILE A 114 -6.73 -2.08 10.39
C ILE A 114 -6.85 -2.49 8.92
N LYS A 115 -6.89 -1.50 8.02
CA LYS A 115 -6.98 -1.72 6.58
C LYS A 115 -5.82 -2.56 6.03
N THR A 116 -4.57 -2.28 6.41
CA THR A 116 -3.42 -3.10 5.99
C THR A 116 -3.50 -4.51 6.56
N LEU A 117 -3.79 -4.66 7.86
CA LEU A 117 -3.91 -5.97 8.48
C LEU A 117 -5.04 -6.80 7.86
N MET A 118 -6.15 -6.16 7.45
CA MET A 118 -7.21 -6.81 6.65
C MET A 118 -6.63 -7.42 5.38
N GLY A 119 -5.86 -6.65 4.62
CA GLY A 119 -5.24 -7.10 3.37
C GLY A 119 -4.25 -8.24 3.59
N MET A 120 -3.37 -8.12 4.59
CA MET A 120 -2.40 -9.17 4.94
C MET A 120 -3.09 -10.45 5.42
N ASN A 121 -4.13 -10.34 6.25
CA ASN A 121 -4.93 -11.48 6.68
C ASN A 121 -5.66 -12.14 5.50
N TRP A 122 -6.21 -11.34 4.60
CA TRP A 122 -6.89 -11.84 3.41
C TRP A 122 -5.94 -12.65 2.52
N VAL A 123 -4.72 -12.12 2.26
CA VAL A 123 -3.68 -12.87 1.52
C VAL A 123 -3.32 -14.16 2.25
N ALA A 124 -3.07 -14.10 3.55
CA ALA A 124 -2.71 -15.28 4.34
C ALA A 124 -3.81 -16.36 4.31
N THR A 125 -5.07 -15.95 4.26
CA THR A 125 -6.22 -16.85 4.30
C THR A 125 -6.56 -17.44 2.92
N TYR A 126 -6.59 -16.61 1.88
CA TYR A 126 -7.12 -16.98 0.57
C TYR A 126 -6.03 -17.21 -0.49
N CYS A 127 -4.80 -16.76 -0.23
CA CYS A 127 -3.66 -16.85 -1.16
C CYS A 127 -2.35 -17.24 -0.42
N PRO A 128 -2.28 -18.38 0.29
CA PRO A 128 -1.18 -18.70 1.22
C PRO A 128 0.19 -18.97 0.59
N HIS A 129 0.26 -19.20 -0.73
CA HIS A 129 1.51 -19.60 -1.42
C HIS A 129 2.02 -18.58 -2.43
N ILE A 130 1.52 -17.34 -2.38
CA ILE A 130 1.91 -16.34 -3.37
C ILE A 130 3.36 -15.88 -3.13
N PRO A 131 4.14 -15.62 -4.19
CA PRO A 131 5.53 -15.16 -4.04
C PRO A 131 5.67 -13.79 -3.38
N TYR A 132 4.98 -12.77 -3.92
CA TYR A 132 5.13 -11.38 -3.46
C TYR A 132 3.82 -10.62 -3.36
N VAL A 133 3.75 -9.74 -2.36
CA VAL A 133 2.66 -8.78 -2.18
C VAL A 133 3.25 -7.38 -2.21
N MET A 134 2.58 -6.46 -2.88
CA MET A 134 2.82 -5.02 -2.74
C MET A 134 1.64 -4.39 -2.02
N LYS A 135 1.90 -3.63 -0.96
CA LYS A 135 0.92 -2.68 -0.40
C LYS A 135 1.24 -1.30 -0.94
N THR A 136 0.21 -0.57 -1.38
CA THR A 136 0.33 0.81 -1.84
C THR A 136 -0.98 1.57 -1.64
N ASP A 137 -0.96 2.88 -1.85
CA ASP A 137 -2.14 3.75 -1.73
C ASP A 137 -2.72 4.11 -3.12
N SER A 138 -3.95 4.60 -3.16
CA SER A 138 -4.70 4.89 -4.39
C SER A 138 -4.24 6.14 -5.15
N ASP A 139 -3.40 6.98 -4.55
CA ASP A 139 -2.82 8.19 -5.14
C ASP A 139 -1.35 7.98 -5.59
N MET A 140 -0.97 6.72 -5.80
CA MET A 140 0.36 6.32 -6.24
C MET A 140 0.42 6.08 -7.75
N PHE A 141 1.58 6.37 -8.33
CA PHE A 141 2.04 5.75 -9.55
C PHE A 141 2.92 4.55 -9.20
N VAL A 142 2.68 3.41 -9.85
CA VAL A 142 3.51 2.21 -9.72
C VAL A 142 3.99 1.75 -11.10
N ASN A 143 5.29 1.58 -11.30
CA ASN A 143 5.82 0.88 -12.47
C ASN A 143 5.84 -0.63 -12.21
N THR A 144 4.68 -1.27 -12.33
CA THR A 144 4.49 -2.68 -12.00
C THR A 144 5.39 -3.61 -12.83
N GLU A 145 5.65 -3.29 -14.10
CA GLU A 145 6.56 -4.08 -14.94
C GLU A 145 8.01 -3.97 -14.46
N TYR A 146 8.47 -2.75 -14.14
CA TYR A 146 9.81 -2.55 -13.58
C TYR A 146 9.94 -3.28 -12.24
N LEU A 147 8.94 -3.17 -11.35
CA LEU A 147 8.89 -3.90 -10.09
C LEU A 147 9.10 -5.40 -10.32
N ILE A 148 8.30 -6.01 -11.19
CA ILE A 148 8.36 -7.45 -11.44
C ILE A 148 9.70 -7.84 -12.07
N HIS A 149 10.09 -7.21 -13.18
CA HIS A 149 11.22 -7.66 -13.98
C HIS A 149 12.59 -7.23 -13.46
N LYS A 150 12.67 -6.15 -12.67
CA LYS A 150 13.93 -5.62 -12.16
C LYS A 150 14.14 -5.84 -10.67
N LEU A 151 13.08 -6.05 -9.88
CA LEU A 151 13.22 -6.27 -8.44
C LEU A 151 12.83 -7.69 -8.00
N LEU A 152 11.76 -8.28 -8.54
CA LEU A 152 11.20 -9.52 -7.96
C LEU A 152 11.62 -10.80 -8.69
N LYS A 153 11.75 -10.74 -10.02
CA LYS A 153 12.11 -11.89 -10.86
C LYS A 153 13.61 -12.21 -10.94
N PRO A 154 14.55 -11.25 -10.85
CA PRO A 154 15.98 -11.57 -10.92
C PRO A 154 16.46 -12.55 -9.82
N ASP A 155 15.74 -12.63 -8.71
CA ASP A 155 16.07 -13.46 -7.55
C ASP A 155 15.16 -14.70 -7.47
N LEU A 156 15.30 -15.64 -8.41
CA LEU A 156 14.63 -16.95 -8.33
C LEU A 156 15.55 -17.98 -7.65
N PRO A 157 15.05 -18.83 -6.72
CA PRO A 157 13.65 -18.93 -6.26
C PRO A 157 13.19 -17.72 -5.41
N PRO A 158 11.87 -17.44 -5.31
CA PRO A 158 11.35 -16.30 -4.57
C PRO A 158 11.91 -16.21 -3.15
N ARG A 159 12.21 -14.98 -2.72
CA ARG A 159 12.78 -14.72 -1.40
C ARG A 159 11.73 -14.98 -0.31
N HIS A 160 12.19 -15.45 0.84
CA HIS A 160 11.40 -15.60 2.07
C HIS A 160 11.85 -14.59 3.13
N ASN A 161 10.94 -14.22 4.05
CA ASN A 161 11.20 -13.14 5.02
C ASN A 161 11.73 -11.85 4.37
N TYR A 162 11.27 -11.55 3.16
CA TYR A 162 11.78 -10.42 2.38
C TYR A 162 10.81 -9.25 2.47
N PHE A 163 11.33 -8.07 2.83
CA PHE A 163 10.55 -6.84 2.90
C PHE A 163 11.40 -5.68 2.38
N THR A 164 10.88 -4.87 1.45
CA THR A 164 11.61 -3.75 0.85
C THR A 164 10.68 -2.58 0.52
N GLY A 165 11.23 -1.38 0.39
CA GLY A 165 10.51 -0.16 0.03
C GLY A 165 11.44 1.05 0.15
N TYR A 166 10.88 2.22 0.46
CA TYR A 166 11.68 3.37 0.89
C TYR A 166 11.94 3.26 2.39
N LEU A 167 13.19 2.98 2.79
CA LEU A 167 13.52 2.72 4.19
C LEU A 167 13.64 4.02 5.01
N MET A 168 12.80 4.13 6.03
CA MET A 168 12.79 5.19 7.02
C MET A 168 13.66 4.78 8.21
N ARG A 169 14.84 5.39 8.33
CA ARG A 169 15.83 5.07 9.37
C ARG A 169 15.98 6.20 10.38
N GLY A 170 15.98 5.86 11.67
CA GLY A 170 16.27 6.82 12.74
C GLY A 170 15.15 7.80 13.06
N TYR A 171 13.95 7.64 12.50
CA TYR A 171 12.82 8.52 12.79
C TYR A 171 12.35 8.38 14.23
N ALA A 172 12.03 9.52 14.86
CA ALA A 172 11.48 9.61 16.20
C ALA A 172 9.95 9.81 16.14
N PRO A 173 9.20 9.35 17.15
CA PRO A 173 7.77 9.64 17.24
C PRO A 173 7.50 11.14 17.32
N ASN A 174 6.60 11.64 16.47
CA ASN A 174 6.20 13.05 16.52
C ASN A 174 5.35 13.29 17.78
N ARG A 175 5.79 14.16 18.67
CA ARG A 175 5.09 14.46 19.94
C ARG A 175 4.21 15.71 19.89
N ASN A 176 4.10 16.37 18.74
CA ASN A 176 3.19 17.49 18.53
C ASN A 176 1.75 16.97 18.33
N LYS A 177 0.84 17.30 19.26
CA LYS A 177 -0.56 16.87 19.26
C LYS A 177 -1.36 17.35 18.04
N ASP A 178 -0.93 18.43 17.39
CA ASP A 178 -1.60 18.99 16.21
C ASP A 178 -1.15 18.33 14.90
N SER A 179 -0.13 17.46 14.97
CA SER A 179 0.32 16.71 13.80
C SER A 179 -0.57 15.51 13.56
N LYS A 180 -0.92 15.26 12.29
CA LYS A 180 -1.52 13.98 11.86
C LYS A 180 -0.63 12.75 12.16
N TRP A 181 0.65 12.98 12.45
CA TRP A 181 1.62 11.94 12.80
C TRP A 181 1.88 11.85 14.32
N TYR A 182 1.06 12.52 15.13
CA TYR A 182 1.22 12.55 16.59
C TYR A 182 1.19 11.15 17.19
N MET A 183 2.24 10.77 17.91
CA MET A 183 2.34 9.53 18.66
C MET A 183 2.40 9.83 20.16
N PRO A 184 1.38 9.46 20.95
CA PRO A 184 1.39 9.65 22.39
C PRO A 184 2.54 8.88 23.08
N PRO A 185 3.23 9.46 24.08
CA PRO A 185 4.25 8.76 24.87
C PRO A 185 3.72 7.49 25.55
N ASP A 186 2.51 7.52 26.11
CA ASP A 186 1.87 6.36 26.76
C ASP A 186 1.51 5.23 25.78
N LEU A 187 1.40 5.57 24.49
CA LEU A 187 1.11 4.60 23.44
C LEU A 187 2.42 4.00 22.89
N TYR A 188 3.45 4.83 22.72
CA TYR A 188 4.77 4.41 22.28
C TYR A 188 5.86 5.17 23.06
N PRO A 189 6.42 4.58 24.14
CA PRO A 189 7.33 5.27 25.04
C PRO A 189 8.75 5.42 24.49
N SER A 190 9.17 4.54 23.56
CA SER A 190 10.52 4.58 22.99
C SER A 190 10.78 5.87 22.22
N GLU A 191 12.02 6.34 22.25
CA GLU A 191 12.44 7.58 21.59
C GLU A 191 12.57 7.46 20.06
N ARG A 192 12.71 6.24 19.55
CA ARG A 192 12.89 5.97 18.13
C ARG A 192 12.04 4.80 17.69
N TYR A 193 11.56 4.87 16.46
CA TYR A 193 10.96 3.73 15.79
C TYR A 193 12.04 2.74 15.31
N PRO A 194 11.72 1.44 15.18
CA PRO A 194 12.54 0.52 14.39
C PRO A 194 12.59 0.99 12.93
N VAL A 195 13.47 0.40 12.12
CA VAL A 195 13.46 0.66 10.67
C VAL A 195 12.13 0.19 10.09
N PHE A 196 11.49 1.05 9.31
CA PHE A 196 10.24 0.74 8.60
C PHE A 196 10.32 1.24 7.16
N CYS A 197 9.43 0.78 6.29
CA CYS A 197 9.30 1.36 4.94
C CYS A 197 8.16 2.37 4.92
N SER A 198 8.29 3.45 4.15
CA SER A 198 7.21 4.43 3.94
C SER A 198 5.89 3.76 3.54
N GLY A 199 4.78 4.20 4.14
CA GLY A 199 3.42 3.69 3.85
C GLY A 199 2.95 3.90 2.41
N THR A 200 3.60 4.80 1.66
CA THR A 200 3.31 5.09 0.25
C THR A 200 3.49 3.89 -0.67
N GLY A 201 4.31 2.90 -0.28
CA GLY A 201 4.49 1.69 -1.08
C GLY A 201 5.64 0.82 -0.60
N TYR A 202 5.35 -0.45 -0.34
CA TYR A 202 6.36 -1.45 0.03
C TYR A 202 5.97 -2.83 -0.51
N VAL A 203 6.98 -3.69 -0.63
CA VAL A 203 6.84 -5.05 -1.17
C VAL A 203 7.37 -6.05 -0.16
N PHE A 204 6.67 -7.17 -0.02
CA PHE A 204 7.03 -8.24 0.89
C PHE A 204 6.77 -9.61 0.29
N SER A 205 7.51 -10.61 0.74
CA SER A 205 7.26 -12.00 0.38
C SER A 205 5.93 -12.48 0.97
N GLY A 206 5.21 -13.36 0.27
CA GLY A 206 3.86 -13.79 0.69
C GLY A 206 3.81 -14.40 2.09
N ASP A 207 4.87 -15.10 2.50
CA ASP A 207 4.99 -15.68 3.86
C ASP A 207 4.96 -14.62 4.97
N LEU A 208 5.34 -13.37 4.67
CA LEU A 208 5.26 -12.29 5.64
C LEU A 208 3.83 -11.79 5.88
N ALA A 209 2.89 -12.01 4.97
CA ALA A 209 1.49 -11.62 5.17
C ALA A 209 0.93 -12.27 6.45
N GLU A 210 1.10 -13.58 6.57
CA GLU A 210 0.63 -14.36 7.71
C GLU A 210 1.45 -14.05 8.98
N LYS A 211 2.79 -13.99 8.87
CA LYS A 211 3.67 -13.72 10.02
C LYS A 211 3.39 -12.35 10.64
N ILE A 212 3.25 -11.31 9.81
CA ILE A 212 2.94 -9.94 10.26
C ILE A 212 1.55 -9.91 10.88
N PHE A 213 0.54 -10.51 10.24
CA PHE A 213 -0.80 -10.53 10.81
C PHE A 213 -0.83 -11.24 12.17
N LYS A 214 -0.25 -12.44 12.28
CA LYS A 214 -0.21 -13.21 13.54
C LYS A 214 0.52 -12.45 14.66
N VAL A 215 1.70 -11.88 14.38
CA VAL A 215 2.45 -11.14 15.41
C VAL A 215 1.71 -9.87 15.84
N SER A 216 0.98 -9.22 14.92
CA SER A 216 0.23 -8.00 15.19
C SER A 216 -0.85 -8.16 16.27
N LEU A 217 -1.40 -9.37 16.44
CA LEU A 217 -2.39 -9.66 17.47
C LEU A 217 -1.82 -9.52 18.89
N SER A 218 -0.49 -9.61 19.03
CA SER A 218 0.24 -9.50 20.29
C SER A 218 0.85 -8.11 20.54
N ILE A 219 0.59 -7.14 19.66
CA ILE A 219 1.16 -5.78 19.72
C ILE A 219 0.01 -4.79 19.86
N ARG A 220 0.14 -3.82 20.77
CA ARG A 220 -0.87 -2.76 20.88
C ARG A 220 -0.93 -1.98 19.57
N ARG A 221 -2.12 -1.92 18.95
CA ARG A 221 -2.31 -1.29 17.64
C ARG A 221 -1.95 0.20 17.68
N LEU A 222 -1.22 0.66 16.65
CA LEU A 222 -0.92 2.07 16.40
C LEU A 222 -1.65 2.53 15.13
N HIS A 223 -1.92 3.82 15.00
CA HIS A 223 -2.60 4.38 13.82
C HIS A 223 -1.65 4.65 12.63
N LEU A 224 -0.36 4.85 12.90
CA LEU A 224 0.68 4.95 11.87
C LEU A 224 0.99 3.55 11.35
N GLU A 225 0.35 3.20 10.24
CA GLU A 225 0.36 1.87 9.66
C GLU A 225 1.76 1.38 9.29
N ASP A 226 2.56 2.23 8.66
CA ASP A 226 3.91 1.92 8.23
C ASP A 226 4.86 1.68 9.40
N VAL A 227 4.81 2.54 10.41
CA VAL A 227 5.50 2.36 11.69
C VAL A 227 5.05 1.06 12.37
N TYR A 228 3.75 0.77 12.38
CA TYR A 228 3.20 -0.42 13.01
C TYR A 228 3.69 -1.71 12.34
N VAL A 229 3.73 -1.75 11.00
CA VAL A 229 4.32 -2.86 10.24
C VAL A 229 5.80 -3.00 10.55
N GLY A 230 6.55 -1.89 10.65
CA GLY A 230 7.95 -1.90 11.08
C GLY A 230 8.16 -2.50 12.48
N ILE A 231 7.27 -2.20 13.44
CA ILE A 231 7.29 -2.82 14.77
C ILE A 231 6.99 -4.32 14.70
N CYS A 232 6.07 -4.76 13.84
CA CYS A 232 5.81 -6.18 13.62
C CYS A 232 7.06 -6.90 13.07
N LEU A 233 7.73 -6.31 12.07
CA LEU A 233 8.98 -6.83 11.50
C LEU A 233 10.08 -6.92 12.56
N ALA A 234 10.26 -5.88 13.37
CA ALA A 234 11.24 -5.87 14.45
C ALA A 234 10.96 -6.96 15.49
N LYS A 235 9.68 -7.19 15.86
CA LYS A 235 9.29 -8.27 16.77
C LYS A 235 9.56 -9.66 16.19
N LEU A 236 9.46 -9.80 14.86
CA LEU A 236 9.82 -11.02 14.13
C LEU A 236 11.33 -11.16 13.88
N ARG A 237 12.14 -10.15 14.24
CA ARG A 237 13.59 -10.06 13.94
C ARG A 237 13.89 -10.10 12.44
N ILE A 238 13.08 -9.39 11.66
CA ILE A 238 13.22 -9.28 10.20
C ILE A 238 13.53 -7.82 9.88
N ASP A 239 14.71 -7.58 9.31
CA ASP A 239 15.11 -6.24 8.89
C ASP A 239 14.66 -5.97 7.45
N PRO A 240 14.06 -4.79 7.16
CA PRO A 240 13.81 -4.38 5.79
C PRO A 240 15.11 -4.33 4.97
N VAL A 241 15.08 -4.95 3.80
CA VAL A 241 16.19 -5.02 2.87
C VAL A 241 16.22 -3.72 2.05
N PRO A 242 17.34 -3.01 1.95
CA PRO A 242 17.47 -1.86 1.06
C PRO A 242 17.18 -2.26 -0.40
N PRO A 243 16.43 -1.45 -1.17
CA PRO A 243 16.30 -1.67 -2.60
C PRO A 243 17.66 -1.48 -3.29
N PRO A 244 17.83 -1.97 -4.53
CA PRO A 244 19.08 -1.79 -5.28
C PRO A 244 19.53 -0.33 -5.42
N ASN A 245 18.58 0.59 -5.36
CA ASN A 245 18.80 2.04 -5.31
C ASN A 245 17.64 2.67 -4.51
N GLU A 246 17.93 3.59 -3.59
CA GLU A 246 16.94 4.31 -2.79
C GLU A 246 15.91 5.11 -3.61
N PHE A 247 16.27 5.54 -4.83
CA PHE A 247 15.40 6.33 -5.71
C PHE A 247 14.38 5.52 -6.51
N VAL A 248 14.33 4.19 -6.34
CA VAL A 248 13.30 3.38 -7.02
C VAL A 248 11.96 3.44 -6.27
N PHE A 249 11.98 3.54 -4.95
CA PHE A 249 10.77 3.75 -4.14
C PHE A 249 10.71 5.21 -3.69
N ASN A 250 9.95 6.05 -4.37
CA ASN A 250 9.79 7.45 -3.95
C ASN A 250 8.50 7.61 -3.15
N HIS A 251 8.61 8.17 -1.94
CA HIS A 251 7.46 8.55 -1.10
C HIS A 251 7.01 10.01 -1.34
N TRP A 252 7.66 10.70 -2.27
CA TRP A 252 7.34 12.04 -2.76
C TRP A 252 6.98 12.01 -4.24
N ARG A 253 6.47 13.14 -4.75
CA ARG A 253 6.18 13.31 -6.18
C ARG A 253 7.45 13.54 -6.97
N VAL A 254 7.81 12.62 -7.85
CA VAL A 254 8.89 12.80 -8.82
C VAL A 254 8.39 13.59 -10.02
N SER A 255 9.11 14.63 -10.46
CA SER A 255 8.76 15.37 -11.68
C SER A 255 8.60 14.44 -12.88
N TYR A 256 7.49 14.51 -13.61
CA TYR A 256 7.24 13.58 -14.70
C TYR A 256 8.19 13.78 -15.89
N SER A 257 8.78 12.67 -16.32
CA SER A 257 9.33 12.46 -17.66
C SER A 257 9.29 10.96 -17.92
N SER A 258 9.14 10.54 -19.18
CA SER A 258 9.16 9.11 -19.55
C SER A 258 10.43 8.41 -19.04
N CYS A 259 11.59 9.09 -19.11
CA CYS A 259 12.87 8.53 -18.69
C CYS A 259 12.97 8.27 -17.18
N LYS A 260 12.53 9.23 -16.35
CA LYS A 260 12.53 9.03 -14.88
C LYS A 260 11.56 7.90 -14.50
N TYR A 261 10.37 7.90 -15.11
CA TYR A 261 9.30 6.96 -14.76
C TYR A 261 9.54 5.55 -15.30
N SER A 262 10.43 5.38 -16.30
CA SER A 262 10.90 4.06 -16.74
C SER A 262 11.94 3.42 -15.81
N HIS A 263 12.45 4.14 -14.80
CA HIS A 263 13.54 3.70 -13.91
C HIS A 263 13.20 3.76 -12.41
N LEU A 264 11.96 4.08 -12.06
CA LEU A 264 11.46 4.04 -10.68
C LEU A 264 10.33 3.01 -10.56
N ILE A 265 10.05 2.59 -9.34
CA ILE A 265 8.90 1.76 -8.98
C ILE A 265 7.75 2.64 -8.51
N THR A 266 7.97 3.55 -7.56
CA THR A 266 6.88 4.39 -7.02
C THR A 266 7.14 5.89 -7.13
N SER A 267 6.05 6.65 -7.27
CA SER A 267 5.98 8.11 -7.13
C SER A 267 4.60 8.47 -6.57
N HIS A 268 4.54 9.47 -5.68
CA HIS A 268 3.34 9.77 -4.87
C HIS A 268 2.56 11.01 -5.37
N GLN A 269 1.32 11.16 -4.90
CA GLN A 269 0.43 12.32 -5.09
C GLN A 269 -0.11 12.49 -6.52
N PHE A 270 -0.76 11.46 -7.05
CA PHE A 270 -1.39 11.49 -8.37
C PHE A 270 -2.89 11.68 -8.29
N GLN A 271 -3.41 12.61 -9.10
CA GLN A 271 -4.83 12.61 -9.44
C GLN A 271 -5.13 11.55 -10.52
N PRO A 272 -6.35 10.98 -10.57
CA PRO A 272 -6.69 9.91 -11.51
C PRO A 272 -6.45 10.27 -12.99
N SER A 273 -6.78 11.50 -13.39
CA SER A 273 -6.57 11.96 -14.77
C SER A 273 -5.09 12.13 -15.13
N GLU A 274 -4.28 12.64 -14.18
CA GLU A 274 -2.83 12.73 -14.35
C GLU A 274 -2.20 11.35 -14.46
N LEU A 275 -2.65 10.39 -13.64
CA LEU A 275 -2.18 9.02 -13.65
C LEU A 275 -2.37 8.38 -15.03
N ILE A 276 -3.59 8.47 -15.59
CA ILE A 276 -3.92 7.95 -16.92
C ILE A 276 -3.05 8.62 -17.99
N LYS A 277 -2.95 9.96 -17.97
CA LYS A 277 -2.16 10.71 -18.95
C LYS A 277 -0.69 10.28 -18.95
N TYR A 278 -0.06 10.24 -17.78
CA TYR A 278 1.35 9.93 -17.63
C TYR A 278 1.66 8.45 -17.89
N TRP A 279 0.76 7.55 -17.51
CA TRP A 279 0.85 6.14 -17.84
C TRP A 279 0.82 5.92 -19.36
N ASN A 280 -0.18 6.47 -20.04
CA ASN A 280 -0.30 6.32 -21.50
C ASN A 280 0.91 6.88 -22.24
N HIS A 281 1.37 8.07 -21.84
CA HIS A 281 2.58 8.66 -22.42
C HIS A 281 3.84 7.81 -22.15
N LEU A 282 3.96 7.18 -20.97
CA LEU A 282 5.08 6.26 -20.68
C LEU A 282 5.00 5.01 -21.55
N GLN A 283 3.82 4.39 -21.68
CA GLN A 283 3.63 3.18 -22.47
C GLN A 283 3.90 3.42 -23.97
N GLN A 284 3.45 4.55 -24.52
CA GLN A 284 3.73 4.94 -25.91
C GLN A 284 5.23 5.16 -26.17
N ASN A 285 5.97 5.66 -25.18
CA ASN A 285 7.40 5.95 -25.31
C ASN A 285 8.30 4.86 -24.71
N LYS A 286 7.78 3.69 -24.36
CA LYS A 286 8.50 2.68 -23.56
C LYS A 286 9.85 2.27 -24.15
N HIS A 287 9.94 2.15 -25.47
CA HIS A 287 11.18 1.78 -26.17
C HIS A 287 12.19 2.93 -26.30
N ASN A 288 11.75 4.18 -26.16
CA ASN A 288 12.56 5.39 -26.36
C ASN A 288 12.44 6.37 -25.18
N ALA A 289 12.16 5.86 -23.98
CA ALA A 289 11.75 6.68 -22.84
C ALA A 289 12.75 7.79 -22.48
N CYS A 290 14.04 7.59 -22.78
CA CYS A 290 15.12 8.53 -22.52
C CYS A 290 15.65 9.31 -23.75
N ALA A 291 15.08 9.11 -24.94
CA ALA A 291 15.57 9.73 -26.17
C ALA A 291 15.52 11.27 -26.12
N ASN A 292 14.48 11.85 -25.49
CA ASN A 292 14.35 13.30 -25.35
C ASN A 292 15.27 13.88 -24.27
N ALA A 293 15.56 13.12 -23.19
CA ALA A 293 16.50 13.54 -22.15
C ALA A 293 17.95 13.64 -22.67
N ALA A 294 18.32 12.81 -23.64
CA ALA A 294 19.60 12.88 -24.32
C ALA A 294 19.71 14.15 -25.20
N LYS A 295 18.63 14.55 -25.88
CA LYS A 295 18.58 15.78 -26.70
C LYS A 295 18.66 17.06 -25.86
N GLU A 296 17.97 17.11 -24.72
CA GLU A 296 18.04 18.24 -23.79
C GLU A 296 19.41 18.42 -23.16
N LYS A 297 20.11 17.32 -22.84
CA LYS A 297 21.52 17.39 -22.40
C LYS A 297 22.43 17.89 -23.53
N ALA A 298 22.28 17.37 -24.75
CA ALA A 298 23.11 17.79 -25.89
C ALA A 298 22.92 19.26 -26.29
N GLY A 299 21.73 19.83 -26.10
CA GLY A 299 21.44 21.25 -26.35
C GLY A 299 21.95 22.21 -25.27
N ARG A 300 22.33 21.72 -24.07
CA ARG A 300 22.92 22.55 -23.00
C ARG A 300 24.45 22.67 -23.07
N TYR A 301 25.10 21.88 -23.94
CA TYR A 301 26.54 21.93 -24.20
C TYR A 301 26.87 22.54 -25.58
N ARG A 302 25.91 23.24 -26.20
CA ARG A 302 26.10 24.03 -27.41
C ARG A 302 25.84 25.49 -27.12
#